data_AF-A0A947USI6-F1
#
_entry.id   AF-A0A947USI6-F1
#
_cell.length_a   1.000
_cell.length_b   1.000
_cell.length_c   1.000
_cell.angle_alpha   90.00
_cell.angle_beta   90.00
_cell.angle_gamma   90.00
#
_symmetry.space_group_name_H-M   'P 1'
#
loop_
_entity.id
_entity.type
_entity.pdbx_description
1 polymer ?
#
loop_
_entity_poly.entity_id
_entity_poly.type
_entity_poly.pdbx_seq_one_letter_code
_entity_poly.pdbx_strand_id
1 'polypeptide(L)' 'MLIALLLPTLALAQGAGLPAFTSTPAPGGGQSYTLSLQTLLLLTSLSFLPAALLMMTSFTRIIIVLSLLRHALGTQS' A
#
# COMPACT_ATOMS: atom_id res chain seq x y z
N MET A 1 -35.38 -4.67 19.33
CA MET A 1 -34.35 -5.59 19.87
C MET A 1 -33.99 -6.73 18.91
N LEU A 2 -34.89 -7.21 18.03
CA LEU A 2 -34.60 -8.27 17.05
C LEU A 2 -33.56 -7.85 15.98
N ILE A 3 -33.60 -6.59 15.53
CA ILE A 3 -32.67 -6.05 14.52
C ILE A 3 -31.23 -5.97 15.04
N ALA A 4 -31.02 -5.65 16.31
CA ALA A 4 -29.68 -5.55 16.92
C ALA A 4 -28.97 -6.92 16.98
N LEU A 5 -29.73 -8.01 17.03
CA LEU A 5 -29.21 -9.38 17.09
C LEU A 5 -28.75 -9.90 15.71
N LEU A 6 -29.07 -9.20 14.61
CA LEU A 6 -28.67 -9.57 13.24
C LEU A 6 -27.36 -8.89 12.77
N LEU A 7 -26.84 -7.89 13.48
CA LEU A 7 -25.54 -7.29 13.15
C LEU A 7 -24.34 -8.24 13.31
N PRO A 8 -24.27 -9.11 14.34
CA PRO A 8 -23.14 -10.03 14.51
C PRO A 8 -23.02 -11.07 13.39
N THR A 9 -24.12 -11.44 12.73
CA THR A 9 -24.11 -12.41 11.63
C THR A 9 -23.56 -11.82 10.33
N LEU A 10 -23.73 -10.51 10.10
CA LEU A 10 -23.00 -9.81 9.02
C LEU A 10 -21.49 -9.73 9.32
N ALA A 11 -21.10 -9.54 10.58
CA ALA A 11 -19.69 -9.52 10.98
C ALA A 11 -19.01 -10.89 10.81
N LEU A 12 -19.75 -12.00 10.99
CA LEU A 12 -19.28 -13.37 10.76
C LEU A 12 -19.34 -13.80 9.28
N ALA A 13 -20.15 -13.14 8.44
CA ALA A 13 -20.14 -13.34 6.98
C ALA A 13 -18.88 -12.78 6.32
N GLN A 14 -18.22 -11.83 6.97
CA GLN A 14 -16.89 -11.37 6.63
C GLN A 14 -15.88 -12.37 7.21
N GLY A 15 -15.80 -13.54 6.54
CA GLY A 15 -15.01 -14.70 6.94
C GLY A 15 -13.77 -14.35 7.76
N ALA A 16 -13.84 -14.72 9.05
CA ALA A 16 -12.72 -14.71 9.96
C ALA A 16 -11.67 -15.69 9.45
N GLY A 17 -10.69 -15.14 8.75
CA GLY A 17 -9.51 -15.83 8.27
C GLY A 17 -8.87 -14.90 7.28
N LEU A 18 -7.93 -14.06 7.72
CA LEU A 18 -7.07 -13.28 6.85
C LEU A 18 -6.32 -14.28 5.95
N PRO A 19 -6.76 -14.53 4.69
CA PRO A 19 -6.07 -15.45 3.80
C PRO A 19 -4.69 -14.88 3.44
N ALA A 20 -4.45 -13.61 3.77
CA ALA A 20 -3.19 -12.90 3.59
C ALA A 20 -2.02 -13.51 4.38
N PHE A 21 -2.25 -14.26 5.47
CA PHE A 21 -1.15 -14.78 6.31
C PHE A 21 -0.93 -16.28 6.21
N THR A 22 -1.65 -17.00 5.35
CA THR A 22 -1.36 -18.43 5.11
C THR A 22 -0.20 -18.54 4.12
N SER A 23 1.04 -18.58 4.62
CA SER A 23 2.19 -18.94 3.82
C SER A 23 2.22 -20.47 3.65
N THR A 24 1.73 -20.98 2.52
CA THR A 24 1.90 -22.40 2.20
C THR A 24 3.32 -22.58 1.65
N PRO A 25 4.21 -23.38 2.27
CA PRO A 25 5.56 -23.57 1.77
C PRO A 25 5.51 -24.28 0.41
N ALA A 26 6.03 -23.65 -0.65
CA ALA A 26 6.23 -24.31 -1.94
C ALA A 26 7.50 -25.18 -1.88
N PRO A 27 7.56 -26.30 -2.63
CA PRO A 27 8.77 -27.12 -2.71
C PRO A 27 9.85 -26.29 -3.43
N GLY A 28 10.86 -25.83 -2.69
CA GLY A 28 11.94 -24.97 -3.21
C GLY A 28 12.25 -23.72 -2.39
N GLY A 29 11.60 -23.50 -1.23
CA GLY A 29 11.91 -22.37 -0.34
C GLY A 29 11.16 -21.07 -0.68
N GLY A 30 10.21 -21.12 -1.62
CA GLY A 30 9.27 -20.03 -1.88
C GLY A 30 8.02 -20.15 -1.01
N GLN A 31 7.58 -19.05 -0.40
CA GLN A 31 6.29 -19.01 0.27
C GLN A 31 5.20 -18.73 -0.77
N SER A 32 4.23 -19.64 -0.94
CA SER A 32 3.05 -19.41 -1.77
C SER A 32 2.15 -18.42 -1.05
N TYR A 33 2.37 -17.12 -1.30
CA TYR A 33 1.44 -16.07 -0.90
C TYR A 33 0.09 -16.30 -1.59
N THR A 34 -1.00 -16.00 -0.91
CA THR A 34 -2.31 -16.05 -1.55
C THR A 34 -2.37 -15.09 -2.73
N LEU A 35 -3.09 -15.48 -3.80
CA LEU A 35 -3.19 -14.71 -5.04
C LEU A 35 -3.61 -13.25 -4.80
N SER A 36 -4.43 -13.00 -3.78
CA SER A 36 -4.83 -11.67 -3.34
C SER A 36 -3.64 -10.84 -2.80
N LEU A 37 -2.77 -11.44 -1.97
CA LEU A 37 -1.60 -10.74 -1.44
C LEU A 37 -0.56 -10.47 -2.53
N GLN A 38 -0.36 -11.43 -3.43
CA GLN A 38 0.50 -11.27 -4.60
C GLN A 38 0.03 -10.11 -5.49
N THR A 39 -1.29 -10.04 -5.75
CA THR A 39 -1.88 -8.95 -6.56
C THR A 39 -1.77 -7.60 -5.84
N LEU A 40 -1.98 -7.55 -4.52
CA LEU A 40 -1.81 -6.34 -3.71
C LEU A 40 -0.38 -5.80 -3.80
N LEU A 41 0.62 -6.66 -3.62
CA LEU A 41 2.03 -6.29 -3.75
C LEU A 41 2.37 -5.83 -5.17
N LEU A 42 1.84 -6.50 -6.19
CA LEU A 42 2.03 -6.10 -7.59
C LEU A 42 1.47 -4.70 -7.86
N LEU A 43 0.22 -4.43 -7.49
CA LEU A 43 -0.39 -3.11 -7.69
C LEU A 43 0.33 -2.03 -6.88
N THR A 44 0.73 -2.33 -5.65
CA THR A 44 1.52 -1.41 -4.81
C THR A 44 2.84 -1.06 -5.47
N SER A 45 3.55 -2.07 -5.99
CA SER A 45 4.82 -1.86 -6.68
C SER A 45 4.66 -1.02 -7.96
N LEU A 46 3.60 -1.27 -8.74
CA LEU A 46 3.30 -0.55 -9.97
C LEU A 46 2.99 0.93 -9.69
N SER A 47 2.24 1.23 -8.63
CA SER A 47 1.95 2.59 -8.20
C SER A 47 3.15 3.31 -7.59
N PHE A 48 4.09 2.57 -6.98
CA PHE A 48 5.29 3.15 -6.38
C PHE A 48 6.42 3.40 -7.40
N LEU A 49 6.46 2.62 -8.48
CA LEU A 49 7.44 2.75 -9.57
C LEU A 49 7.62 4.20 -10.09
N PRO A 50 6.56 4.97 -10.44
CA PRO A 50 6.75 6.33 -10.93
C PRO A 50 7.40 7.25 -9.89
N ALA A 51 7.03 7.12 -8.62
CA ALA A 51 7.65 7.91 -7.54
C ALA A 51 9.13 7.55 -7.37
N ALA A 52 9.46 6.26 -7.43
CA ALA A 52 10.85 5.80 -7.36
C ALA A 52 11.68 6.31 -8.55
N LEU A 53 11.13 6.30 -9.77
CA LEU A 53 11.78 6.85 -10.95
C LEU A 53 12.05 8.35 -10.80
N LEU A 54 11.09 9.12 -10.28
CA LEU A 54 11.32 10.54 -9.99
C LEU A 54 12.44 10.72 -8.95
N MET A 55 12.47 9.90 -7.89
CA MET A 55 13.51 9.95 -6.85
C MET A 55 14.91 9.59 -7.34
N MET A 56 15.03 8.70 -8.32
CA MET A 56 16.33 8.33 -8.91
C MET A 56 16.87 9.38 -9.90
N THR A 57 16.08 10.39 -10.25
CA THR A 57 16.44 11.41 -11.26
C THR A 57 16.70 12.78 -10.63
N SER A 58 17.32 13.68 -11.39
CA SER A 58 17.55 15.08 -10.99
C SER A 58 16.26 15.85 -10.68
N PHE A 59 15.09 15.31 -11.01
CA PHE A 59 13.78 15.91 -10.74
C PHE A 59 13.59 16.26 -9.27
N THR A 60 13.92 15.36 -8.34
CA THR A 60 13.82 15.62 -6.90
C THR A 60 14.74 16.76 -6.45
N ARG A 61 15.94 16.86 -7.03
CA ARG A 61 16.88 17.94 -6.71
C ARG A 61 16.36 19.31 -7.16
N ILE A 62 15.72 19.38 -8.33
CA ILE A 62 15.08 20.61 -8.84
C ILE A 62 13.96 21.06 -7.89
N ILE A 63 13.08 20.15 -7.47
CA ILE A 63 11.98 20.46 -6.53
C ILE A 63 12.53 21.00 -5.20
N ILE A 64 13.58 20.38 -4.65
CA ILE A 64 14.18 20.82 -3.40
C ILE A 64 14.74 22.24 -3.55
N VAL A 65 15.47 22.53 -4.63
CA VAL A 65 16.03 23.87 -4.86
C VAL A 65 14.93 24.92 -5.03
N LEU A 66 13.89 24.63 -5.81
CA LEU A 66 12.76 25.54 -5.98
C LEU A 66 11.98 25.73 -4.67
N SER A 67 11.83 24.67 -3.87
CA SER A 67 11.23 24.73 -2.54
C SER A 67 12.05 25.63 -1.61
N LEU A 68 13.36 25.45 -1.55
CA LEU A 68 14.26 26.30 -0.76
C LEU A 68 14.24 27.75 -1.25
N LEU A 69 14.18 27.97 -2.56
CA LEU A 69 14.08 29.30 -3.15
C LEU A 69 12.75 29.98 -2.77
N ARG A 70 11.62 29.26 -2.76
CA ARG A 70 10.33 29.77 -2.24
C ARG A 70 10.41 30.11 -0.76
N HIS A 71 11.03 29.28 0.06
CA HIS A 71 11.22 29.57 1.49
C HIS A 71 12.07 30.84 1.69
N ALA A 72 13.13 31.01 0.90
CA ALA A 72 14.01 32.18 0.96
C ALA A 72 13.31 33.47 0.49
N LEU A 73 12.38 33.38 -0.45
CA LEU A 73 11.57 34.53 -0.91
C LEU A 73 10.50 34.97 0.12
N GLY A 74 10.38 34.29 1.27
CA GLY A 74 9.49 34.70 2.35
C GLY A 74 7.99 34.56 2.05
N THR A 75 7.62 34.00 0.90
CA THR A 75 6.24 33.73 0.52
C THR A 75 5.74 32.45 1.20
N GLN A 76 5.76 32.44 2.53
CA GLN A 76 5.05 31.44 3.33
C GLN A 76 3.55 31.75 3.34
N SER A 77 2.91 31.50 2.21
CA SER A 77 1.49 31.17 2.09
C SER A 77 1.33 30.29 0.87
#